data_AF-A0A847FX62-F1
#
_entry.id   AF-A0A847FX62-F1
#
_cell.length_a   1.000
_cell.length_b   1.000
_cell.length_c   1.000
_cell.angle_alpha   90.00
_cell.angle_beta   90.00
_cell.angle_gamma   90.00
#
_symmetry.space_group_name_H-M   'P 1'
#
loop_
_entity.id
_entity.type
_entity.pdbx_description
1 polymer ?
#
loop_
_entity_poly.entity_id
_entity_poly.type
_entity_poly.pdbx_seq_one_letter_code
_entity_poly.pdbx_strand_id
1 'polypeptide(L)'
;MRSTLRIAGLLLLLSALLLPLVGYASDVPCPDDPNIPCVSETPPFYIVINREFEDLTRTGSGCQPIILNHPDIEDCCGESEALGEANFQVESEVCPLLADRVDWPEDGEEPTVIVYQMCCDCTGAAGGEWRYRVRLLHADGTCPIDEQNPGCYEDLPPGTGIDLPAPLIIGGLAVMGVALLATGMVVRRRSVRLA
;
A
#
# COMPACT_ATOMS: atom_id res chain seq x y z
N MET A 1 -33.51 16.76 29.47
CA MET A 1 -33.09 17.68 28.39
C MET A 1 -31.65 18.20 28.52
N ARG A 2 -31.12 18.49 29.72
CA ARG A 2 -29.70 18.91 29.87
C ARG A 2 -28.67 17.86 29.43
N SER A 3 -28.99 16.57 29.53
CA SER A 3 -28.07 15.47 29.14
C SER A 3 -27.98 15.27 27.63
N THR A 4 -29.10 15.40 26.90
CA THR A 4 -29.15 15.23 25.45
C THR A 4 -28.39 16.34 24.70
N LEU A 5 -28.45 17.57 25.21
CA LEU A 5 -27.64 18.69 24.68
C LEU A 5 -26.13 18.47 24.89
N ARG A 6 -25.72 17.85 26.01
CA ARG A 6 -24.31 17.55 26.27
C ARG A 6 -23.78 16.45 25.36
N ILE A 7 -24.59 15.42 25.09
CA ILE A 7 -24.22 14.32 24.19
C ILE A 7 -24.14 14.81 22.74
N ALA A 8 -25.10 15.61 22.28
CA ALA A 8 -25.07 16.20 20.95
C ALA A 8 -23.86 17.15 20.77
N GLY A 9 -23.54 17.94 21.79
CA GLY A 9 -22.35 18.80 21.79
C GLY A 9 -21.04 18.01 21.74
N LEU A 10 -20.96 16.87 22.45
CA LEU A 10 -19.76 16.02 22.43
C LEU A 10 -19.58 15.35 21.06
N LEU A 11 -20.66 14.87 20.44
CA LEU A 11 -20.65 14.32 19.09
C LEU A 11 -20.21 15.35 18.06
N LEU A 12 -20.75 16.57 18.12
CA LEU A 12 -20.36 17.67 17.22
C LEU A 12 -18.89 18.08 17.41
N LEU A 13 -18.38 18.08 18.65
CA LEU A 13 -16.99 18.37 18.93
C LEU A 13 -16.06 17.27 18.42
N LEU A 14 -16.45 15.98 18.58
CA LEU A 14 -15.77 14.83 17.99
C LEU A 14 -15.76 14.89 16.46
N SER A 15 -16.89 15.22 15.84
CA SER A 15 -16.97 15.40 14.38
C SER A 15 -16.12 16.58 13.90
N ALA A 16 -16.07 17.68 14.65
CA ALA A 16 -15.25 18.84 14.32
C ALA A 16 -13.74 18.58 14.53
N LEU A 17 -13.37 17.73 15.49
CA LEU A 17 -12.00 17.23 15.67
C LEU A 17 -11.57 16.26 14.56
N LEU A 18 -12.52 15.64 13.85
CA LEU A 18 -12.25 14.79 12.69
C LEU A 18 -12.07 15.59 11.38
N LEU A 19 -12.54 16.83 11.30
CA LEU A 19 -12.36 17.68 10.10
C LEU A 19 -10.90 18.02 9.77
N PRO A 20 -10.01 18.37 10.73
CA PRO A 20 -8.60 18.58 10.42
C PRO A 20 -7.84 17.30 10.06
N LEU A 21 -8.38 16.10 10.33
CA LEU A 21 -7.80 14.82 9.89
C LEU A 21 -8.03 14.53 8.41
N VAL A 22 -9.04 15.15 7.79
CA VAL A 22 -9.31 15.03 6.34
C VAL A 22 -8.49 16.03 5.51
N GLY A 23 -7.92 17.06 6.17
CA GLY A 23 -7.10 18.11 5.54
C GLY A 23 -5.60 17.78 5.42
N TYR A 24 -5.13 16.69 6.02
CA TYR A 24 -3.77 16.16 5.79
C TYR A 24 -3.69 15.21 4.58
N ALA A 25 -4.68 15.24 3.69
CA ALA A 25 -4.73 14.45 2.45
C ALA A 25 -4.04 15.16 1.25
N SER A 26 -3.16 16.13 1.51
CA SER A 26 -2.49 16.92 0.49
C SER A 26 -0.97 16.86 0.64
N ASP A 27 -0.42 15.66 0.52
CA ASP A 27 0.91 15.35 -0.04
C ASP A 27 0.87 13.84 -0.33
N VAL A 28 1.12 13.46 -1.59
CA VAL A 28 0.78 12.16 -2.21
C VAL A 28 0.95 10.99 -1.23
N PRO A 29 -0.13 10.24 -0.90
CA PRO A 29 -0.03 9.19 0.10
C PRO A 29 0.99 8.16 -0.38
N CYS A 30 1.98 7.89 0.48
CA CYS A 30 2.61 6.58 0.53
C CYS A 30 1.50 5.50 0.48
N PRO A 31 1.77 4.28 0.02
CA PRO A 31 0.79 3.20 0.15
C PRO A 31 0.46 2.93 1.66
N ASP A 32 -0.44 3.75 2.20
CA ASP A 32 -1.28 3.73 3.40
C ASP A 32 -0.70 3.33 4.79
N ASP A 33 0.31 4.04 5.33
CA ASP A 33 0.40 4.37 6.79
C ASP A 33 1.36 5.56 7.06
N PRO A 34 0.92 6.69 7.64
CA PRO A 34 1.78 7.82 8.02
C PRO A 34 2.70 7.56 9.24
N ASN A 35 2.63 6.37 9.87
CA ASN A 35 3.43 6.03 11.05
C ASN A 35 4.63 5.11 10.76
N ILE A 36 4.81 4.63 9.52
CA ILE A 36 5.95 3.79 9.14
C ILE A 36 6.81 4.53 8.11
N PRO A 37 8.12 4.68 8.35
CA PRO A 37 9.03 5.24 7.35
C PRO A 37 9.13 4.28 6.16
N CYS A 38 8.63 4.71 5.01
CA CYS A 38 8.96 4.10 3.71
C CYS A 38 10.34 4.59 3.24
N VAL A 39 10.95 3.86 2.32
CA VAL A 39 12.24 4.20 1.73
C VAL A 39 12.04 5.40 0.79
N SER A 40 12.69 6.53 1.10
CA SER A 40 12.63 7.76 0.30
C SER A 40 13.73 7.85 -0.75
N GLU A 41 14.81 7.10 -0.57
CA GLU A 41 15.99 7.09 -1.44
C GLU A 41 15.97 5.88 -2.37
N THR A 42 16.67 5.97 -3.48
CA THR A 42 16.83 4.87 -4.44
C THR A 42 18.31 4.63 -4.68
N PRO A 43 18.73 3.39 -5.00
CA PRO A 43 17.95 2.14 -5.04
C PRO A 43 17.63 1.54 -3.64
N PRO A 44 16.73 0.53 -3.51
CA PRO A 44 16.00 -0.20 -4.57
C PRO A 44 14.87 0.62 -5.20
N PHE A 45 14.34 0.13 -6.33
CA PHE A 45 13.20 0.75 -7.00
C PHE A 45 11.90 -0.05 -6.84
N TYR A 46 10.78 0.63 -7.00
CA TYR A 46 9.43 0.12 -6.79
C TYR A 46 8.51 0.57 -7.94
N ILE A 47 7.74 -0.36 -8.50
CA ILE A 47 6.80 -0.14 -9.60
C ILE A 47 5.44 -0.71 -9.18
N VAL A 48 4.35 0.04 -9.31
CA VAL A 48 2.97 -0.45 -9.22
C VAL A 48 2.40 -0.57 -10.62
N ILE A 49 2.02 -1.77 -11.04
CA ILE A 49 1.67 -2.01 -12.44
C ILE A 49 0.17 -1.88 -12.78
N ASN A 50 -0.73 -1.93 -11.79
CA ASN A 50 -2.17 -2.09 -12.05
C ASN A 50 -3.06 -0.96 -11.51
N ARG A 51 -2.69 0.30 -11.78
CA ARG A 51 -3.52 1.46 -11.43
C ARG A 51 -4.31 1.96 -12.63
N GLU A 52 -5.25 2.88 -12.38
CA GLU A 52 -6.06 3.55 -13.40
C GLU A 52 -5.39 4.81 -14.00
N PHE A 53 -4.12 5.05 -13.65
CA PHE A 53 -3.33 6.19 -14.13
C PHE A 53 -1.86 5.79 -14.24
N GLU A 54 -1.09 6.59 -14.96
CA GLU A 54 0.35 6.40 -15.15
C GLU A 54 1.13 7.62 -14.65
N ASP A 55 2.27 7.38 -14.00
CA ASP A 55 3.22 8.42 -13.62
C ASP A 55 4.66 7.87 -13.56
N LEU A 56 5.39 8.08 -14.65
CA LEU A 56 6.80 7.71 -14.81
C LEU A 56 7.77 8.78 -14.26
N THR A 57 7.26 9.94 -13.85
CA THR A 57 8.08 11.06 -13.38
C THR A 57 8.51 10.93 -11.92
N ARG A 58 7.89 9.98 -11.20
CA ARG A 58 8.17 9.66 -9.80
C ARG A 58 9.59 9.12 -9.64
N THR A 59 10.14 9.23 -8.43
CA THR A 59 11.51 8.78 -8.14
C THR A 59 11.67 7.27 -8.21
N GLY A 60 10.60 6.50 -8.05
CA GLY A 60 10.63 5.04 -8.00
C GLY A 60 11.01 4.50 -6.62
N SER A 61 11.01 5.33 -5.57
CA SER A 61 11.29 4.89 -4.19
C SER A 61 10.09 4.21 -3.56
N GLY A 62 10.25 3.62 -2.37
CA GLY A 62 9.15 2.97 -1.64
C GLY A 62 8.02 3.94 -1.29
N CYS A 63 8.35 5.22 -1.08
CA CYS A 63 7.36 6.27 -0.86
C CYS A 63 6.76 6.84 -2.17
N GLN A 64 7.50 6.76 -3.28
CA GLN A 64 7.09 7.31 -4.57
C GLN A 64 7.36 6.30 -5.70
N PRO A 65 6.65 5.15 -5.72
CA PRO A 65 6.87 4.13 -6.74
C PRO A 65 6.47 4.64 -8.12
N ILE A 66 7.06 4.09 -9.18
CA ILE A 66 6.57 4.30 -10.55
C ILE A 66 5.17 3.71 -10.66
N ILE A 67 4.24 4.38 -11.33
CA ILE A 67 2.87 3.90 -11.51
C ILE A 67 2.59 3.64 -12.99
N LEU A 68 2.08 2.46 -13.33
CA LEU A 68 1.60 2.12 -14.67
C LEU A 68 0.07 1.95 -14.71
N ASN A 69 -0.49 2.23 -15.88
CA ASN A 69 -1.93 2.21 -16.13
C ASN A 69 -2.39 0.89 -16.75
N HIS A 70 -2.48 -0.18 -15.94
CA HIS A 70 -3.04 -1.48 -16.36
C HIS A 70 -4.09 -1.98 -15.36
N PRO A 71 -5.24 -1.30 -15.23
CA PRO A 71 -6.26 -1.64 -14.23
C PRO A 71 -6.91 -3.01 -14.47
N ASP A 72 -6.81 -3.53 -15.70
CA ASP A 72 -7.35 -4.84 -16.09
C ASP A 72 -6.51 -6.02 -15.56
N ILE A 73 -5.39 -5.76 -14.90
CA ILE A 73 -4.60 -6.79 -14.20
C ILE A 73 -5.29 -7.13 -12.88
N GLU A 74 -6.09 -8.19 -12.93
CA GLU A 74 -6.73 -8.79 -11.75
C GLU A 74 -5.79 -9.75 -11.02
N ASP A 75 -5.07 -10.60 -11.75
CA ASP A 75 -4.09 -11.55 -11.20
C ASP A 75 -2.66 -11.08 -11.48
N CYS A 76 -2.01 -10.64 -10.42
CA CYS A 76 -0.63 -10.15 -10.37
C CYS A 76 0.45 -11.12 -10.85
N CYS A 77 0.13 -12.41 -10.80
CA CYS A 77 1.11 -13.49 -10.91
C CYS A 77 0.66 -14.59 -11.88
N GLY A 78 -0.46 -14.37 -12.55
CA GLY A 78 -0.95 -15.20 -13.64
C GLY A 78 -0.19 -14.99 -14.94
N GLU A 79 -0.85 -15.32 -16.05
CA GLU A 79 -0.30 -15.23 -17.40
C GLU A 79 -1.26 -14.48 -18.33
N SER A 80 -1.97 -13.48 -17.80
CA SER A 80 -2.93 -12.69 -18.60
C SER A 80 -2.23 -11.83 -19.66
N GLU A 81 -2.94 -11.54 -20.75
CA GLU A 81 -2.45 -10.64 -21.80
C GLU A 81 -2.11 -9.26 -21.24
N ALA A 82 -2.96 -8.70 -20.38
CA ALA A 82 -2.74 -7.42 -19.69
C ALA A 82 -1.45 -7.44 -18.84
N LEU A 83 -1.16 -8.54 -18.14
CA LEU A 83 0.09 -8.67 -17.39
C LEU A 83 1.31 -8.75 -18.33
N GLY A 84 1.15 -9.41 -19.48
CA GLY A 84 2.16 -9.44 -20.54
C GLY A 84 2.49 -8.04 -21.07
N GLU A 85 1.46 -7.22 -21.33
CA GLU A 85 1.60 -5.82 -21.77
C GLU A 85 2.30 -4.96 -20.72
N ALA A 86 1.91 -5.07 -19.45
CA ALA A 86 2.59 -4.36 -18.36
C ALA A 86 4.05 -4.78 -18.21
N ASN A 87 4.36 -6.07 -18.28
CA ASN A 87 5.74 -6.55 -18.23
C ASN A 87 6.56 -6.04 -19.43
N PHE A 88 5.97 -5.97 -20.62
CA PHE A 88 6.62 -5.38 -21.78
C PHE A 88 6.90 -3.89 -21.58
N GLN A 89 5.96 -3.13 -21.01
CA GLN A 89 6.16 -1.72 -20.70
C GLN A 89 7.26 -1.52 -19.64
N VAL A 90 7.30 -2.37 -18.61
CA VAL A 90 8.37 -2.35 -17.60
C VAL A 90 9.74 -2.50 -18.27
N GLU A 91 9.93 -3.49 -19.15
CA GLU A 91 11.21 -3.73 -19.84
C GLU A 91 11.56 -2.66 -20.88
N SER A 92 10.57 -2.15 -21.61
CA SER A 92 10.82 -1.25 -22.75
C SER A 92 10.88 0.24 -22.37
N GLU A 93 10.24 0.64 -21.27
CA GLU A 93 10.13 2.05 -20.88
C GLU A 93 10.67 2.29 -19.47
N VAL A 94 10.23 1.51 -18.48
CA VAL A 94 10.53 1.80 -17.06
C VAL A 94 11.97 1.47 -16.72
N CYS A 95 12.46 0.29 -17.09
CA CYS A 95 13.78 -0.16 -16.70
C CYS A 95 14.93 0.62 -17.36
N PRO A 96 14.86 1.00 -18.65
CA PRO A 96 15.81 1.95 -19.22
C PRO A 96 15.83 3.28 -18.45
N LEU A 97 14.64 3.81 -18.12
CA LEU A 97 14.49 5.04 -17.35
C LEU A 97 15.08 4.94 -15.93
N LEU A 98 14.96 3.78 -15.27
CA LEU A 98 15.54 3.55 -13.94
C LEU A 98 17.05 3.34 -14.02
N ALA A 99 17.56 2.66 -15.06
CA ALA A 99 19.00 2.46 -15.25
C ALA A 99 19.74 3.80 -15.41
N ASP A 100 19.13 4.78 -16.09
CA ASP A 100 19.68 6.14 -16.22
C ASP A 100 19.79 6.90 -14.87
N ARG A 101 19.11 6.43 -13.82
CA ARG A 101 19.12 7.04 -12.48
C ARG A 101 20.17 6.44 -11.55
N VAL A 102 20.76 5.31 -11.92
CA VAL A 102 21.74 4.60 -11.10
C VAL A 102 23.14 5.07 -11.47
N ASP A 103 23.94 5.38 -10.46
CA ASP A 103 25.38 5.58 -10.61
C ASP A 103 26.08 4.21 -10.63
N TRP A 104 26.20 3.62 -11.81
CA TRP A 104 26.73 2.27 -11.99
C TRP A 104 28.25 2.25 -11.77
N PRO A 105 28.78 1.35 -10.92
CA PRO A 105 30.22 1.22 -10.76
C PRO A 105 30.87 0.71 -12.07
N GLU A 106 31.99 1.32 -12.45
CA GLU A 106 32.72 1.00 -13.69
C GLU A 106 33.54 -0.30 -13.60
N ASP A 107 33.83 -0.78 -12.38
CA ASP A 107 34.72 -1.92 -12.11
C ASP A 107 34.03 -3.01 -11.28
N GLY A 108 33.97 -4.25 -11.79
CA GLY A 108 33.47 -5.41 -11.03
C GLY A 108 32.65 -6.41 -11.86
N GLU A 109 32.02 -7.37 -11.17
CA GLU A 109 30.91 -8.15 -11.73
C GLU A 109 29.76 -7.21 -12.12
N GLU A 110 29.01 -7.53 -13.18
CA GLU A 110 27.87 -6.73 -13.65
C GLU A 110 26.90 -6.44 -12.50
N PRO A 111 26.92 -5.22 -11.94
CA PRO A 111 26.13 -4.89 -10.76
C PRO A 111 24.65 -4.91 -11.15
N THR A 112 23.82 -5.50 -10.30
CA THR A 112 22.36 -5.45 -10.46
C THR A 112 21.72 -4.68 -9.32
N VAL A 113 20.61 -4.02 -9.64
CA VAL A 113 19.79 -3.27 -8.69
C VAL A 113 18.43 -3.95 -8.55
N ILE A 114 17.93 -4.08 -7.34
CA ILE A 114 16.61 -4.68 -7.09
C ILE A 114 15.51 -3.71 -7.54
N VAL A 115 14.59 -4.24 -8.34
CA VAL A 115 13.33 -3.59 -8.71
C VAL A 115 12.18 -4.46 -8.22
N TYR A 116 11.30 -3.90 -7.39
CA TYR A 116 10.09 -4.55 -6.96
C TYR A 116 8.93 -4.20 -7.90
N GLN A 117 8.42 -5.21 -8.61
CA GLN A 117 7.18 -5.10 -9.37
C GLN A 117 6.02 -5.48 -8.46
N MET A 118 5.13 -4.52 -8.18
CA MET A 118 4.02 -4.65 -7.24
C MET A 118 2.68 -4.49 -7.96
N CYS A 119 1.66 -5.15 -7.45
CA CYS A 119 0.27 -4.89 -7.84
C CYS A 119 -0.70 -5.32 -6.75
N CYS A 120 -1.89 -4.76 -6.80
CA CYS A 120 -3.00 -5.22 -5.97
C CYS A 120 -3.73 -6.37 -6.67
N ASP A 121 -3.71 -7.57 -6.12
CA ASP A 121 -4.56 -8.68 -6.52
C ASP A 121 -6.00 -8.41 -6.03
N CYS A 122 -6.63 -7.46 -6.72
CA CYS A 122 -7.89 -6.84 -6.39
C CYS A 122 -9.03 -7.63 -7.07
N THR A 123 -9.22 -8.89 -6.69
CA THR A 123 -10.39 -9.69 -7.08
C THR A 123 -11.66 -9.25 -6.32
N GLY A 124 -12.09 -8.01 -6.54
CA GLY A 124 -13.32 -7.43 -5.98
C GLY A 124 -13.16 -6.11 -5.23
N ALA A 125 -14.25 -5.34 -5.15
CA ALA A 125 -14.29 -4.01 -4.55
C ALA A 125 -14.36 -4.06 -3.00
N ALA A 126 -13.21 -4.29 -2.36
CA ALA A 126 -12.82 -3.74 -1.04
C ALA A 126 -11.48 -4.34 -0.61
N GLY A 127 -10.36 -3.64 -0.86
CA GLY A 127 -9.03 -3.97 -0.34
C GLY A 127 -8.47 -5.30 -0.86
N GLY A 128 -7.89 -5.31 -2.05
CA GLY A 128 -7.21 -6.49 -2.58
C GLY A 128 -5.87 -6.75 -1.88
N GLU A 129 -5.38 -7.97 -2.06
CA GLU A 129 -4.12 -8.42 -1.48
C GLU A 129 -2.96 -7.88 -2.30
N TRP A 130 -1.99 -7.26 -1.64
CA TRP A 130 -0.78 -6.85 -2.33
C TRP A 130 0.07 -8.06 -2.67
N ARG A 131 0.63 -8.04 -3.88
CA ARG A 131 1.58 -9.03 -4.37
C ARG A 131 2.77 -8.30 -4.94
N TYR A 132 3.94 -8.94 -4.87
CA TYR A 132 5.12 -8.44 -5.58
C TYR A 132 5.98 -9.55 -6.19
N ARG A 133 6.77 -9.16 -7.18
CA ARG A 133 7.80 -9.96 -7.83
C ARG A 133 9.11 -9.18 -7.81
N VAL A 134 10.22 -9.91 -7.82
CA VAL A 134 11.56 -9.34 -7.79
C VAL A 134 12.15 -9.35 -9.20
N ARG A 135 12.68 -8.20 -9.62
CA ARG A 135 13.41 -8.01 -10.87
C ARG A 135 14.83 -7.52 -10.58
N LEU A 136 15.75 -7.85 -11.46
CA LEU A 136 17.14 -7.40 -11.40
C LEU A 136 17.40 -6.41 -12.52
N LEU A 137 17.48 -5.12 -12.20
CA LEU A 137 17.85 -4.07 -13.13
C LEU A 137 19.35 -4.16 -13.45
N HIS A 138 19.66 -4.16 -14.73
CA HIS A 138 21.01 -4.13 -15.28
C HIS A 138 21.34 -2.75 -15.86
N ALA A 139 22.63 -2.46 -16.01
CA ALA A 139 23.12 -1.20 -16.58
C ALA A 139 22.70 -0.98 -18.05
N ASP A 140 22.34 -2.04 -18.78
CA ASP A 140 21.85 -1.95 -20.16
C ASP A 140 20.35 -1.57 -20.25
N GLY A 141 19.68 -1.35 -19.11
CA GLY A 141 18.27 -1.00 -19.04
C GLY A 141 17.32 -2.18 -19.03
N THR A 142 17.80 -3.42 -19.07
CA THR A 142 16.96 -4.61 -18.91
C THR A 142 16.69 -4.91 -17.44
N CYS A 143 15.55 -5.53 -17.13
CA CYS A 143 15.21 -5.87 -15.75
C CYS A 143 14.41 -7.17 -15.61
N PRO A 144 14.96 -8.32 -16.04
CA PRO A 144 14.24 -9.58 -15.98
C PRO A 144 13.85 -9.95 -14.54
N ILE A 145 12.84 -10.82 -14.42
CA ILE A 145 12.48 -11.43 -13.14
C ILE A 145 13.68 -12.21 -12.60
N ASP A 146 13.97 -12.03 -11.31
CA ASP A 146 15.07 -12.71 -10.65
C ASP A 146 14.86 -14.24 -10.66
N GLU A 147 15.71 -14.98 -11.37
CA GLU A 147 15.64 -16.44 -11.45
C GLU A 147 15.89 -17.13 -10.10
N GLN A 148 16.57 -16.46 -9.16
CA GLN A 148 16.78 -16.97 -7.80
C GLN A 148 15.56 -16.71 -6.90
N ASN A 149 14.75 -15.71 -7.26
CA ASN A 149 13.53 -15.33 -6.55
C ASN A 149 12.34 -15.22 -7.54
N PRO A 150 11.99 -16.30 -8.27
CA PRO A 150 11.00 -16.24 -9.35
C PRO A 150 9.56 -16.18 -8.82
N GLY A 151 9.40 -16.15 -7.49
CA GLY A 151 8.13 -16.27 -6.81
C GLY A 151 7.21 -15.06 -6.98
N CYS A 152 5.96 -15.30 -6.66
CA CYS A 152 4.97 -14.29 -6.36
C CYS A 152 4.83 -14.21 -4.84
N TYR A 153 5.21 -13.08 -4.27
CA TYR A 153 5.22 -12.90 -2.82
C TYR A 153 3.95 -12.18 -2.38
N GLU A 154 3.41 -12.59 -1.24
CA GLU A 154 2.31 -11.91 -0.57
C GLU A 154 2.81 -10.68 0.16
N ASP A 155 1.87 -9.77 0.43
CA ASP A 155 2.10 -8.47 1.05
C ASP A 155 2.94 -7.53 0.17
N LEU A 156 3.48 -6.48 0.78
CA LEU A 156 4.24 -5.45 0.10
C LEU A 156 5.73 -5.71 0.34
N PRO A 157 6.60 -5.39 -0.63
CA PRO A 157 8.02 -5.63 -0.48
C PRO A 157 8.61 -4.75 0.64
N PRO A 158 9.76 -5.14 1.23
CA PRO A 158 10.42 -4.35 2.25
C PRO A 158 10.61 -2.88 1.82
N GLY A 159 10.41 -1.95 2.75
CA GLY A 159 10.63 -0.52 2.50
C GLY A 159 9.44 0.24 1.89
N THR A 160 8.30 -0.40 1.72
CA THR A 160 7.05 0.21 1.20
C THR A 160 6.07 0.66 2.28
N GLY A 161 6.38 0.42 3.56
CA GLY A 161 5.62 0.97 4.68
C GLY A 161 4.38 0.19 5.10
N ILE A 162 4.01 -0.92 4.45
CA ILE A 162 3.04 -1.87 5.02
C ILE A 162 3.75 -3.16 5.43
N ASP A 163 3.71 -3.42 6.72
CA ASP A 163 3.79 -4.75 7.27
C ASP A 163 2.61 -4.76 8.24
N LEU A 164 1.55 -5.53 7.99
CA LEU A 164 0.41 -5.62 8.90
C LEU A 164 0.66 -6.75 9.88
N PRO A 165 1.19 -6.50 11.09
CA PRO A 165 1.21 -7.51 12.11
C PRO A 165 -0.20 -7.71 12.66
N ALA A 166 -0.50 -8.96 13.03
CA ALA A 166 -1.73 -9.41 13.69
C ALA A 166 -2.30 -8.57 14.89
N PRO A 167 -1.58 -7.66 15.59
CA PRO A 167 -2.15 -6.88 16.69
C PRO A 167 -3.32 -5.95 16.33
N LEU A 168 -3.46 -5.50 15.08
CA LEU A 168 -4.58 -4.61 14.67
C LEU A 168 -5.93 -5.33 14.69
N ILE A 169 -5.96 -6.62 14.33
CA ILE A 169 -7.15 -7.48 14.43
C ILE A 169 -7.58 -7.59 15.91
N ILE A 170 -6.61 -7.69 16.81
CA ILE A 170 -6.84 -7.84 18.26
C ILE A 170 -7.32 -6.52 18.87
N GLY A 171 -6.77 -5.38 18.45
CA GLY A 171 -7.19 -4.04 18.90
C GLY A 171 -8.62 -3.68 18.49
N GLY A 172 -9.00 -3.96 17.23
CA GLY A 172 -10.36 -3.73 16.73
C GLY A 172 -11.41 -4.60 17.43
N LEU A 173 -11.09 -5.88 17.67
CA LEU A 173 -11.95 -6.79 18.44
C LEU A 173 -12.09 -6.35 19.90
N ALA A 174 -11.02 -5.84 20.54
CA ALA A 174 -11.07 -5.37 21.91
C ALA A 174 -11.99 -4.14 22.06
N VAL A 175 -11.93 -3.18 21.12
CA VAL A 175 -12.80 -1.99 21.14
C VAL A 175 -14.26 -2.36 20.92
N MET A 176 -14.56 -3.27 19.97
CA MET A 176 -15.92 -3.78 19.79
C MET A 176 -16.42 -4.55 21.01
N GLY A 177 -15.57 -5.34 21.65
CA GLY A 177 -15.90 -6.07 22.88
C GLY A 177 -16.27 -5.13 24.03
N VAL A 178 -15.52 -4.05 24.24
CA VAL A 178 -15.83 -3.04 25.27
C VAL A 178 -17.12 -2.29 24.94
N ALA A 179 -17.36 -1.96 23.67
CA ALA A 179 -18.60 -1.29 23.25
C ALA A 179 -19.84 -2.16 23.50
N LEU A 180 -19.78 -3.45 23.18
CA LEU A 180 -20.87 -4.40 23.43
C LEU A 180 -21.10 -4.61 24.94
N LEU A 181 -20.04 -4.71 25.73
CA LEU A 181 -20.14 -4.82 27.20
C LEU A 181 -20.77 -3.57 27.83
N ALA A 182 -20.37 -2.38 27.41
CA ALA A 182 -20.94 -1.12 27.88
C ALA A 182 -22.43 -1.01 27.52
N THR A 183 -22.79 -1.40 26.29
CA THR A 183 -24.18 -1.40 25.83
C THR A 183 -25.04 -2.39 26.64
N GLY A 184 -24.53 -3.61 26.89
CA GLY A 184 -25.19 -4.62 27.72
C GLY A 184 -25.42 -4.15 29.17
N MET A 185 -24.45 -3.47 29.79
CA MET A 185 -24.64 -2.91 31.14
C MET A 185 -25.69 -1.80 31.19
N VAL A 186 -25.78 -0.96 30.16
CA VAL A 186 -26.77 0.11 30.07
C VAL A 186 -28.19 -0.45 29.91
N VAL A 187 -28.37 -1.49 29.08
CA VAL A 187 -29.65 -2.18 28.92
C VAL A 187 -30.07 -2.84 30.24
N ARG A 188 -29.17 -3.58 30.91
CA ARG A 188 -29.47 -4.24 32.20
C ARG A 188 -29.90 -3.25 33.29
N ARG A 189 -29.27 -2.08 33.38
CA ARG A 189 -29.64 -1.04 34.35
C ARG A 189 -31.03 -0.43 34.10
N ARG A 190 -31.50 -0.41 32.85
CA ARG A 190 -32.85 0.08 32.53
C ARG A 190 -33.92 -0.96 32.83
N SER A 191 -33.66 -2.25 32.60
CA SER A 191 -34.62 -3.32 32.89
C SER A 191 -34.90 -3.48 34.39
N VAL A 192 -33.89 -3.32 35.26
CA VAL A 192 -34.04 -3.42 36.72
C VAL A 192 -34.80 -2.23 37.34
N ARG A 193 -34.95 -1.11 36.62
CA ARG A 193 -35.74 0.04 37.08
C ARG A 193 -37.20 0.02 36.62
N LEU A 194 -37.55 -0.89 35.70
CA LEU A 194 -38.90 -1.06 35.17
C LEU A 194 -39.64 -2.25 35.78
N ALA A 195 -38.95 -3.10 36.55
CA ALA A 195 -39.53 -4.08 37.46
C ALA A 195 -39.65 -3.46 38.87
#